data_AF-A0A6L9QL26-F1
#
_entry.id   AF-A0A6L9QL26-F1
#
_cell.length_a   1.000
_cell.length_b   1.000
_cell.length_c   1.000
_cell.angle_alpha   90.00
_cell.angle_beta   90.00
_cell.angle_gamma   90.00
#
_symmetry.space_group_name_H-M   'P 1'
#
loop_
_entity.id
_entity.type
_entity.pdbx_description
1 polymer ?
#
loop_
_entity_poly.entity_id
_entity_poly.type
_entity_poly.pdbx_seq_one_letter_code
_entity_poly.pdbx_strand_id
1 'polypeptide(L)'
;GADGVIELHGALDRVVCLACGERTPRGRLDARLRAANPGFEARADVINPDGDAVIPDAVIDAFRVVGCERCGGVLKPDVIFFGENVPPARVRECYALTEGAGALLVLGSSLTVLSGYRFVRHAARHGVPVAIVNRGATRGDEHALLTLDAPLGPTLTALVDELGR
;
A
#
# COMPACT_ATOMS: atom_id res chain seq x y z
N GLY A 1 5.01 0.12 -16.52
CA GLY A 1 4.40 0.31 -15.19
C GLY A 1 3.70 1.66 -15.17
N ALA A 2 3.17 2.08 -14.02
CA ALA A 2 2.69 3.45 -13.85
C ALA A 2 3.85 4.36 -13.41
N ASP A 3 3.86 5.60 -13.91
CA ASP A 3 4.80 6.65 -13.50
C ASP A 3 4.10 7.63 -12.54
N GLY A 4 4.87 8.36 -11.73
CA GLY A 4 4.32 9.37 -10.81
C GLY A 4 3.53 8.79 -9.63
N VAL A 5 3.84 7.57 -9.20
CA VAL A 5 3.14 6.87 -8.11
C VAL A 5 3.67 7.31 -6.74
N ILE A 6 2.79 7.75 -5.86
CA ILE A 6 3.09 7.92 -4.43
C ILE A 6 2.58 6.72 -3.66
N GLU A 7 3.50 5.88 -3.19
CA GLU A 7 3.21 4.75 -2.32
C GLU A 7 2.95 5.25 -0.90
N LEU A 8 1.71 5.69 -0.64
CA LEU A 8 1.30 6.31 0.62
C LEU A 8 1.72 5.47 1.83
N HIS A 9 1.45 4.16 1.78
CA HIS A 9 1.80 3.19 2.83
C HIS A 9 3.10 2.44 2.59
N GLY A 10 3.96 2.95 1.68
CA GLY A 10 5.20 2.26 1.32
C GLY A 10 4.96 1.03 0.45
N ALA A 11 5.96 0.15 0.37
CA ALA A 11 5.92 -1.03 -0.50
C ALA A 11 6.71 -2.21 0.06
N LEU A 12 6.25 -3.41 -0.29
CA LEU A 12 6.80 -4.68 0.17
C LEU A 12 8.06 -5.12 -0.60
N ASP A 13 8.34 -4.51 -1.75
CA ASP A 13 9.50 -4.80 -2.58
C ASP A 13 10.81 -4.23 -1.98
N ARG A 14 10.72 -3.51 -0.86
CA ARG A 14 11.83 -2.86 -0.16
C ARG A 14 11.80 -3.13 1.34
N VAL A 15 12.97 -3.00 1.94
CA VAL A 15 13.21 -3.18 3.37
C VAL A 15 13.99 -1.98 3.87
N VAL A 16 13.63 -1.47 5.04
CA VAL A 16 14.31 -0.39 5.74
C VAL A 16 14.96 -0.89 7.03
N CYS A 17 16.18 -0.44 7.32
CA CYS A 17 16.78 -0.62 8.64
C CYS A 17 16.27 0.44 9.61
N LEU A 18 15.73 0.00 10.75
CA LEU A 18 15.18 0.89 11.78
C LEU A 18 16.26 1.66 12.55
N ALA A 19 17.52 1.20 12.50
CA ALA A 19 18.63 1.83 13.20
C ALA A 19 19.35 2.90 12.34
N CYS A 20 19.61 2.62 11.06
CA CYS A 20 20.39 3.53 10.20
C CYS A 20 19.64 4.07 8.99
N GLY A 21 18.39 3.66 8.75
CA GLY A 21 17.57 4.14 7.64
C GLY A 21 17.94 3.58 6.25
N GLU A 22 18.94 2.70 6.17
CA GLU A 22 19.35 2.05 4.91
C GLU A 22 18.16 1.31 4.28
N ARG A 23 17.93 1.54 2.98
CA ARG A 23 16.89 0.87 2.21
C ARG A 23 17.49 -0.06 1.17
N THR A 24 16.99 -1.29 1.12
CA THR A 24 17.46 -2.32 0.17
C THR A 24 16.28 -3.07 -0.46
N PRO A 25 16.43 -3.64 -1.66
CA PRO A 25 15.40 -4.50 -2.25
C PRO A 25 15.08 -5.72 -1.36
N ARG A 26 13.79 -6.07 -1.22
CA ARG A 26 13.34 -7.23 -0.43
C ARG A 26 13.90 -8.54 -0.94
N GLY A 27 14.16 -8.66 -2.25
CA GLY A 27 14.81 -9.84 -2.83
C GLY A 27 16.22 -10.10 -2.28
N ARG A 28 16.97 -9.04 -1.90
CA ARG A 28 18.28 -9.19 -1.26
C ARG A 28 18.16 -9.76 0.15
N LEU A 29 17.17 -9.29 0.92
CA LEU A 29 16.85 -9.88 2.20
C LEU A 29 16.38 -11.33 2.04
N ASP A 30 15.62 -11.64 0.99
CA ASP A 30 15.11 -12.99 0.73
C ASP A 30 16.23 -14.02 0.57
N ALA A 31 17.19 -13.72 -0.31
CA ALA A 31 18.35 -14.58 -0.54
C ALA A 31 19.13 -14.85 0.75
N ARG A 32 19.28 -13.81 1.59
CA ARG A 32 19.99 -13.91 2.87
C ARG A 32 19.22 -14.72 3.91
N LEU A 33 17.90 -14.57 3.97
CA LEU A 33 17.04 -15.37 4.84
C LEU A 33 17.06 -16.85 4.41
N ARG A 34 16.99 -17.15 3.11
CA ARG A 34 17.12 -18.53 2.61
C ARG A 34 18.47 -19.16 2.95
N ALA A 35 19.55 -18.41 2.78
CA ALA A 35 20.89 -18.88 3.13
C ALA A 35 21.05 -19.14 4.64
N ALA A 36 20.40 -18.32 5.48
CA ALA A 36 20.42 -18.48 6.94
C ALA A 36 19.51 -19.61 7.45
N ASN A 37 18.56 -20.06 6.62
CA ASN A 37 17.53 -21.06 6.95
C ASN A 37 17.51 -22.20 5.91
N PRO A 38 18.61 -22.96 5.75
CA PRO A 38 18.63 -24.06 4.79
C PRO A 38 17.59 -25.12 5.17
N GLY A 39 16.74 -25.49 4.21
CA GLY A 39 15.67 -26.49 4.42
C GLY A 39 14.42 -25.94 5.10
N PHE A 40 14.31 -24.62 5.30
CA PHE A 40 13.06 -24.04 5.77
C PHE A 40 11.97 -24.15 4.69
N GLU A 41 10.92 -24.89 5.02
CA GLU A 41 9.71 -25.00 4.23
C GLU A 41 8.51 -24.71 5.13
N ALA A 42 7.65 -23.80 4.69
CA ALA A 42 6.38 -23.52 5.33
C ALA A 42 5.30 -23.47 4.26
N ARG A 43 4.12 -23.98 4.59
CA ARG A 43 2.93 -23.86 3.76
C ARG A 43 1.93 -22.97 4.49
N ALA A 44 1.36 -22.05 3.73
CA ALA A 44 0.27 -21.20 4.16
C ALA A 44 -0.92 -21.47 3.26
N ASP A 45 -2.08 -21.70 3.85
CA ASP A 45 -3.32 -21.90 3.08
C ASP A 45 -3.84 -20.57 2.52
N VAL A 46 -3.58 -19.47 3.24
CA VAL A 46 -4.00 -18.12 2.88
C VAL A 46 -2.84 -17.15 3.07
N ILE A 47 -2.68 -16.25 2.10
CA ILE A 47 -1.74 -15.13 2.15
C ILE A 47 -2.57 -13.85 2.18
N ASN A 48 -2.31 -13.00 3.18
CA ASN A 48 -2.97 -11.71 3.34
C ASN A 48 -2.50 -10.69 2.28
N PRO A 49 -3.23 -9.57 2.09
CA PRO A 49 -2.86 -8.55 1.10
C PRO A 49 -1.48 -7.90 1.30
N ASP A 50 -0.95 -7.94 2.52
CA ASP A 50 0.39 -7.47 2.88
C ASP A 50 1.48 -8.56 2.77
N GLY A 51 1.11 -9.75 2.28
CA GLY A 51 1.99 -10.89 2.15
C GLY A 51 2.15 -11.71 3.42
N ASP A 52 1.44 -11.36 4.50
CA ASP A 52 1.52 -12.08 5.76
C ASP A 52 0.77 -13.42 5.69
N ALA A 53 1.21 -14.39 6.48
CA ALA A 53 0.68 -15.75 6.44
C ALA A 53 0.64 -16.35 7.85
N VAL A 54 -0.44 -17.09 8.13
CA VAL A 54 -0.56 -17.82 9.40
C VAL A 54 0.17 -19.16 9.24
N ILE A 55 1.23 -19.34 10.02
CA ILE A 55 2.00 -20.58 10.10
C ILE A 55 2.16 -20.98 11.58
N PRO A 56 2.42 -22.27 11.90
CA PRO A 56 2.54 -22.71 13.29
C PRO A 56 3.71 -22.01 14.02
N ASP A 57 3.50 -21.65 15.29
CA ASP A 57 4.52 -20.96 16.11
C ASP A 57 5.87 -21.69 16.14
N ALA A 58 5.85 -23.03 16.19
CA ALA A 58 7.06 -23.84 16.15
C ALA A 58 7.92 -23.61 14.89
N VAL A 59 7.29 -23.25 13.75
CA VAL A 59 7.98 -22.90 12.50
C VAL A 59 8.58 -21.50 12.61
N ILE A 60 7.88 -20.56 13.25
CA ILE A 60 8.35 -19.19 13.50
C ILE A 60 9.57 -19.22 14.44
N ASP A 61 9.48 -19.96 15.53
CA ASP A 61 10.54 -20.09 16.54
C ASP A 61 11.83 -20.72 15.97
N ALA A 62 11.69 -21.60 14.99
CA ALA A 62 12.82 -22.21 14.29
C ALA A 62 13.47 -21.28 13.25
N PHE A 63 12.81 -20.17 12.88
CA PHE A 63 13.28 -19.27 11.83
C PHE A 63 14.35 -18.30 12.32
N ARG A 64 15.49 -18.27 11.63
CA ARG A 64 16.59 -17.35 11.89
C ARG A 64 16.44 -16.07 11.08
N VAL A 65 16.24 -14.96 11.77
CA VAL A 65 16.28 -13.60 11.17
C VAL A 65 17.71 -13.11 10.94
N VAL A 66 17.88 -12.19 9.99
CA VAL A 66 19.17 -11.55 9.70
C VAL A 66 19.08 -10.02 9.83
N GLY A 67 20.12 -9.39 10.37
CA GLY A 67 20.18 -7.94 10.58
C GLY A 67 20.59 -7.14 9.34
N CYS A 68 20.65 -5.82 9.45
CA CYS A 68 21.15 -4.93 8.40
C CYS A 68 22.61 -5.23 8.04
N GLU A 69 22.96 -5.27 6.75
CA GLU A 69 24.35 -5.48 6.29
C GLU A 69 25.28 -4.32 6.65
N ARG A 70 24.73 -3.12 6.91
CA ARG A 70 25.50 -1.93 7.25
C ARG A 70 25.79 -1.80 8.75
N CYS A 71 24.82 -2.12 9.61
CA CYS A 71 24.93 -1.86 11.05
C CYS A 71 24.44 -2.99 11.96
N GLY A 72 23.99 -4.12 11.41
CA GLY A 72 23.41 -5.24 12.18
C GLY A 72 22.01 -4.97 12.75
N GLY A 73 21.46 -3.76 12.60
CA GLY A 73 20.17 -3.37 13.16
C GLY A 73 18.96 -4.11 12.57
N VAL A 74 17.82 -3.98 13.25
CA VAL A 74 16.55 -4.62 12.85
C VAL A 74 16.09 -4.10 11.49
N LEU A 75 15.64 -5.02 10.66
CA LEU A 75 15.08 -4.77 9.34
C LEU A 75 13.55 -4.88 9.40
N LYS A 76 12.87 -3.98 8.69
CA LYS A 76 11.41 -3.96 8.55
C LYS A 76 11.06 -3.82 7.07
N PRO A 77 10.00 -4.46 6.55
CA PRO A 77 9.44 -4.06 5.26
C PRO A 77 9.22 -2.54 5.23
N ASP A 78 9.51 -1.88 4.10
CA ASP A 78 9.39 -0.42 3.95
C ASP A 78 7.93 -0.01 3.72
N VAL A 79 7.06 -0.46 4.62
CA VAL A 79 5.61 -0.20 4.66
C VAL A 79 5.24 0.57 5.93
N ILE A 80 4.04 1.14 5.96
CA ILE A 80 3.46 1.79 7.14
C ILE A 80 2.53 0.78 7.83
N PHE A 81 2.89 0.35 9.04
CA PHE A 81 2.05 -0.51 9.86
C PHE A 81 0.94 0.28 10.56
N PHE A 82 -0.09 -0.45 11.03
CA PHE A 82 -1.08 0.14 11.92
C PHE A 82 -0.41 0.75 13.16
N GLY A 83 -0.81 1.98 13.50
CA GLY A 83 -0.19 2.76 14.57
C GLY A 83 1.00 3.62 14.12
N GLU A 84 1.58 3.38 12.94
CA GLU A 84 2.62 4.24 12.38
C GLU A 84 2.02 5.43 11.62
N ASN A 85 2.78 6.52 11.56
CA ASN A 85 2.42 7.69 10.78
C ASN A 85 3.02 7.61 9.37
N VAL A 86 2.19 7.91 8.36
CA VAL A 86 2.71 8.22 7.03
C VAL A 86 3.63 9.44 7.11
N PRO A 87 4.82 9.44 6.46
CA PRO A 87 5.73 10.57 6.49
C PRO A 87 5.03 11.90 6.15
N PRO A 88 5.17 12.96 6.98
CA PRO A 88 4.44 14.22 6.77
C PRO A 88 4.70 14.86 5.40
N ALA A 89 5.94 14.75 4.88
CA ALA A 89 6.29 15.24 3.55
C ALA A 89 5.45 14.57 2.45
N ARG A 90 5.29 13.25 2.53
CA ARG A 90 4.48 12.46 1.58
C ARG A 90 3.00 12.86 1.64
N VAL A 91 2.46 13.07 2.85
CA VAL A 91 1.08 13.53 3.02
C VAL A 91 0.87 14.92 2.41
N ARG A 92 1.81 15.85 2.64
CA ARG A 92 1.76 17.20 2.05
C ARG A 92 1.80 17.17 0.52
N GLU A 93 2.63 16.30 -0.06
CA GLU A 93 2.70 16.09 -1.50
C GLU A 93 1.37 15.59 -2.07
N CYS A 94 0.75 14.58 -1.45
CA CYS A 94 -0.57 14.10 -1.86
C CYS A 94 -1.65 15.19 -1.75
N TYR A 95 -1.61 16.05 -0.73
CA TYR A 95 -2.54 17.17 -0.62
C TYR A 95 -2.35 18.16 -1.76
N ALA A 96 -1.12 18.61 -2.04
CA ALA A 96 -0.85 19.52 -3.14
C ALA A 96 -1.31 18.98 -4.50
N LEU A 97 -1.10 17.67 -4.75
CA LEU A 97 -1.61 17.02 -5.96
C LEU A 97 -3.13 16.97 -6.00
N THR A 98 -3.78 16.72 -4.87
CA THR A 98 -5.25 16.69 -4.79
C THR A 98 -5.84 18.08 -5.07
N GLU A 99 -5.29 19.14 -4.48
CA GLU A 99 -5.75 20.52 -4.68
C GLU A 99 -5.58 21.00 -6.12
N GLY A 100 -4.49 20.59 -6.77
CA GLY A 100 -4.19 20.95 -8.16
C GLY A 100 -4.89 20.09 -9.21
N ALA A 101 -5.61 19.04 -8.81
CA ALA A 101 -6.25 18.11 -9.74
C ALA A 101 -7.60 18.63 -10.26
N GLY A 102 -7.92 18.31 -11.52
CA GLY A 102 -9.25 18.56 -12.08
C GLY A 102 -10.35 17.65 -11.51
N ALA A 103 -9.97 16.48 -10.98
CA ALA A 103 -10.84 15.55 -10.27
C ALA A 103 -9.99 14.55 -9.45
N LEU A 104 -10.59 13.99 -8.40
CA LEU A 104 -10.05 12.86 -7.64
C LEU A 104 -10.86 11.60 -7.96
N LEU A 105 -10.20 10.57 -8.48
CA LEU A 105 -10.79 9.26 -8.75
C LEU A 105 -10.31 8.23 -7.73
N VAL A 106 -11.24 7.67 -6.96
CA VAL A 106 -10.97 6.59 -6.00
C VAL A 106 -11.30 5.25 -6.64
N LEU A 107 -10.34 4.34 -6.66
CA LEU A 107 -10.45 3.04 -7.30
C LEU A 107 -10.22 1.91 -6.28
N GLY A 108 -11.24 1.09 -6.02
CA GLY A 108 -11.11 -0.13 -5.23
C GLY A 108 -10.71 0.07 -3.76
N SER A 109 -11.17 1.16 -3.12
CA SER A 109 -10.92 1.41 -1.70
C SER A 109 -12.22 1.63 -0.95
N SER A 110 -12.40 0.95 0.18
CA SER A 110 -13.49 1.21 1.11
C SER A 110 -13.36 2.57 1.82
N LEU A 111 -12.16 3.16 1.80
CA LEU A 111 -11.82 4.40 2.51
C LEU A 111 -12.08 4.33 4.03
N THR A 112 -12.15 3.15 4.63
CA THR A 112 -12.39 3.01 6.07
C THR A 112 -11.27 3.68 6.88
N VAL A 113 -10.03 3.54 6.42
CA VAL A 113 -8.83 4.09 7.08
C VAL A 113 -8.64 5.56 6.71
N LEU A 114 -8.47 6.42 7.73
CA LEU A 114 -8.32 7.87 7.56
C LEU A 114 -7.15 8.25 6.66
N SER A 115 -6.11 7.42 6.59
CA SER A 115 -4.91 7.69 5.83
C SER A 115 -5.18 7.92 4.34
N GLY A 116 -6.15 7.22 3.75
CA GLY A 116 -6.65 7.49 2.39
C GLY A 116 -7.85 8.45 2.37
N TYR A 117 -8.82 8.24 3.27
CA TYR A 117 -10.06 9.04 3.30
C TYR A 117 -9.83 10.56 3.49
N ARG A 118 -8.74 10.95 4.14
CA ARG A 118 -8.39 12.38 4.30
C ARG A 118 -8.24 13.13 2.97
N PHE A 119 -7.88 12.44 1.88
CA PHE A 119 -7.75 13.08 0.57
C PHE A 119 -9.11 13.32 -0.08
N VAL A 120 -10.08 12.43 0.12
CA VAL A 120 -11.48 12.64 -0.30
C VAL A 120 -12.11 13.82 0.43
N ARG A 121 -11.97 13.87 1.76
CA ARG A 121 -12.46 15.02 2.56
C ARG A 121 -11.81 16.33 2.17
N HIS A 122 -10.55 16.27 1.76
CA HIS A 122 -9.79 17.43 1.33
C HIS A 122 -10.23 17.90 -0.06
N ALA A 123 -10.35 16.99 -1.03
CA ALA A 123 -10.92 17.28 -2.34
C ALA A 123 -12.29 17.97 -2.23
N ALA A 124 -13.21 17.41 -1.44
CA ALA A 124 -14.54 17.99 -1.22
C ALA A 124 -14.49 19.40 -0.64
N ARG A 125 -13.60 19.66 0.32
CA ARG A 125 -13.43 20.99 0.92
C ARG A 125 -12.90 22.04 -0.05
N HIS A 126 -12.07 21.60 -1.01
CA HIS A 126 -11.44 22.47 -2.00
C HIS A 126 -12.19 22.52 -3.33
N GLY A 127 -13.38 21.92 -3.41
CA GLY A 127 -14.22 21.93 -4.62
C GLY A 127 -13.68 21.05 -5.75
N VAL A 128 -12.78 20.11 -5.45
CA VAL A 128 -12.27 19.12 -6.41
C VAL A 128 -13.30 17.99 -6.53
N PRO A 129 -13.88 17.75 -7.73
CA PRO A 129 -14.88 16.69 -7.92
C PRO A 129 -14.30 15.32 -7.57
N VAL A 130 -15.06 14.53 -6.79
CA VAL A 130 -14.68 13.16 -6.42
C VAL A 130 -15.55 12.16 -7.16
N ALA A 131 -14.93 11.18 -7.82
CA ALA A 131 -15.61 10.01 -8.36
C ALA A 131 -15.07 8.74 -7.69
N ILE A 132 -15.93 7.75 -7.44
CA ILE A 132 -15.57 6.51 -6.75
C ILE A 132 -16.03 5.31 -7.58
N VAL A 133 -15.11 4.40 -7.87
CA VAL A 133 -15.42 3.07 -8.42
C VAL A 133 -14.97 2.03 -7.41
N ASN A 134 -15.92 1.42 -6.73
CA ASN A 134 -15.65 0.42 -5.70
C ASN A 134 -16.83 -0.54 -5.56
N ARG A 135 -16.57 -1.82 -5.31
CA ARG A 135 -17.65 -2.75 -4.95
C ARG A 135 -18.07 -2.54 -3.50
N GLY A 136 -19.34 -2.21 -3.31
CA GLY A 136 -19.92 -1.88 -2.01
C GLY A 136 -19.58 -0.46 -1.51
N ALA A 137 -20.23 -0.10 -0.40
CA ALA A 137 -20.18 1.24 0.17
C ALA A 137 -18.77 1.68 0.58
N THR A 138 -18.50 2.97 0.45
CA THR A 138 -17.26 3.59 0.93
C THR A 138 -17.55 4.67 1.96
N ARG A 139 -16.56 4.93 2.82
CA ARG A 139 -16.64 6.08 3.75
C ARG A 139 -16.65 7.43 3.02
N GLY A 140 -16.32 7.45 1.73
CA GLY A 140 -16.27 8.64 0.90
C GLY A 140 -17.57 8.98 0.17
N ASP A 141 -18.59 8.11 0.21
CA ASP A 141 -19.76 8.22 -0.67
C ASP A 141 -20.49 9.56 -0.56
N GLU A 142 -20.60 10.12 0.65
CA GLU A 142 -21.24 11.43 0.88
C GLU A 142 -20.50 12.62 0.24
N HIS A 143 -19.22 12.44 -0.10
CA HIS A 143 -18.36 13.47 -0.71
C HIS A 143 -18.25 13.31 -2.23
N ALA A 144 -18.78 12.21 -2.78
CA ALA A 144 -18.63 11.86 -4.18
C ALA A 144 -19.69 12.53 -5.05
N LEU A 145 -19.26 13.09 -6.18
CA LEU A 145 -20.14 13.52 -7.26
C LEU A 145 -20.77 12.30 -7.96
N LEU A 146 -20.02 11.19 -8.03
CA LEU A 146 -20.41 9.97 -8.70
C LEU A 146 -19.84 8.75 -7.97
N THR A 147 -20.69 7.76 -7.70
CA THR A 147 -20.30 6.45 -7.19
C THR A 147 -20.74 5.36 -8.16
N LEU A 148 -19.85 4.42 -8.47
CA LEU A 148 -20.12 3.23 -9.26
C LEU A 148 -19.84 1.99 -8.41
N ASP A 149 -20.90 1.26 -8.07
CA ASP A 149 -20.81 -0.06 -7.45
C ASP A 149 -20.57 -1.13 -8.54
N ALA A 150 -19.30 -1.32 -8.91
CA ALA A 150 -18.93 -2.15 -10.04
C ALA A 150 -17.52 -2.78 -9.89
N PRO A 151 -17.26 -3.94 -10.54
CA PRO A 151 -15.91 -4.52 -10.58
C PRO A 151 -14.91 -3.61 -11.30
N LEU A 152 -13.83 -3.26 -10.60
CA LEU A 152 -12.84 -2.29 -11.07
C LEU A 152 -12.25 -2.62 -12.46
N GLY A 153 -11.76 -3.85 -12.66
CA GLY A 153 -11.13 -4.27 -13.92
C GLY A 153 -12.04 -4.09 -15.13
N PRO A 154 -13.17 -4.82 -15.23
CA PRO A 154 -14.15 -4.66 -16.29
C PRO A 154 -14.64 -3.22 -16.49
N THR A 155 -14.88 -2.48 -15.40
CA THR A 155 -15.33 -1.08 -15.48
C THR A 155 -14.28 -0.17 -16.13
N LEU A 156 -13.01 -0.29 -15.73
CA LEU A 156 -11.95 0.52 -16.32
C LEU A 156 -11.64 0.12 -17.77
N THR A 157 -11.72 -1.17 -18.09
CA THR A 157 -11.58 -1.65 -19.48
C THR A 157 -12.66 -1.02 -20.37
N ALA A 158 -13.93 -1.13 -19.97
CA ALA A 158 -15.03 -0.55 -20.74
C ALA A 158 -14.91 0.98 -20.88
N LEU A 159 -14.47 1.68 -19.83
CA LEU A 159 -14.24 3.12 -19.87
C LEU A 159 -13.12 3.50 -20.86
N VAL A 160 -12.02 2.74 -20.88
CA VAL A 160 -10.91 2.97 -21.82
C VAL A 160 -11.36 2.73 -23.26
N ASP A 161 -12.11 1.64 -23.50
CA ASP A 161 -12.68 1.31 -24.81
C ASP A 161 -13.61 2.44 -25.32
N GLU A 162 -14.45 2.99 -24.46
CA GLU A 162 -15.36 4.10 -24.79
C GLU A 162 -14.61 5.41 -25.09
N LEU A 163 -13.50 5.66 -24.39
CA LEU A 163 -12.64 6.82 -24.62
C LEU A 163 -11.77 6.71 -25.87
N GLY A 164 -11.81 5.56 -26.57
CA GLY A 164 -11.02 5.31 -27.78
C GLY A 164 -9.51 5.30 -27.53
N ARG A 165 -9.09 4.83 -26.34
CA ARG A 165 -7.69 4.73 -25.94
C ARG A 165 -7.19 3.29 -25.90
#